data_AF-A0A7J4T846-F1
#
_entry.id   AF-A0A7J4T846-F1
#
_cell.length_a   1.000
_cell.length_b   1.000
_cell.length_c   1.000
_cell.angle_alpha   90.00
_cell.angle_beta   90.00
_cell.angle_gamma   90.00
#
_symmetry.space_group_name_H-M   'P 1'
#
loop_
_entity.id
_entity.type
_entity.pdbx_description
1 polymer ?
#
loop_
_entity_poly.entity_id
_entity_poly.type
_entity_poly.pdbx_seq_one_letter_code
_entity_poly.pdbx_strand_id
1 'polypeptide(L)'
;MSTSEQDNNEPLPLHEKAWNQKQFFVAIISRYVDVLDEIGGMWPAFSVQEKTEDDDIHQQLDKINRHLSRLDWAVGLHPDEPWMMHVFPLPIRQFPSRSVPIVMWFFALLSTLYAAETWMSSGRPDDGWFHSNIVVDGFLGYALPVLGVILVASFVHKSIASYYGIRVPHLLPIFAFPATWWPFGLLGVVSIPRMDARFWPNRAALGWSAISVPLIMISTGMIFVLWGIHLSPSSMELVSSPLRIELPLFAQYFGLGLLGERAMLLGTVFVHPLTYAGCTLVFFGWVSLIPIPTFPGGRL
;
A
#
# COMPACT_ATOMS: atom_id res chain seq x y z
N MET A 1 -17.18 70.87 -10.19
CA MET A 1 -17.06 70.19 -8.89
C MET A 1 -18.47 69.71 -8.55
N SER A 2 -18.84 68.43 -8.54
CA SER A 2 -18.12 67.17 -8.36
C SER A 2 -18.79 66.03 -9.14
N THR A 3 -17.97 65.28 -9.87
CA THR A 3 -18.04 63.82 -10.14
C THR A 3 -19.38 63.10 -10.00
N SER A 4 -20.04 62.88 -11.13
CA SER A 4 -20.94 61.74 -11.30
C SER A 4 -20.09 60.46 -11.35
N GLU A 5 -20.17 59.62 -10.33
CA GLU A 5 -19.68 58.24 -10.37
C GLU A 5 -20.37 57.53 -11.55
N GLN A 6 -19.60 57.27 -12.61
CA GLN A 6 -20.02 56.36 -13.66
C GLN A 6 -20.01 54.96 -13.05
N ASP A 7 -21.21 54.50 -12.67
CA ASP A 7 -21.48 53.13 -12.31
C ASP A 7 -21.13 52.24 -13.52
N ASN A 8 -19.92 51.70 -13.51
CA ASN A 8 -19.34 50.89 -14.58
C ASN A 8 -19.90 49.45 -14.48
N ASN A 9 -21.23 49.35 -14.51
CA ASN A 9 -21.98 48.10 -14.62
C ASN A 9 -22.09 47.74 -16.10
N GLU A 10 -20.96 47.47 -16.76
CA GLU A 10 -20.99 46.79 -18.05
C GLU A 10 -21.56 45.38 -17.84
N PRO A 11 -22.67 45.02 -18.49
CA PRO A 11 -23.20 43.67 -18.39
C PRO A 11 -22.14 42.70 -18.91
N LEU A 12 -21.79 41.70 -18.08
CA LEU A 12 -20.88 40.64 -18.48
C LEU A 12 -21.30 40.11 -19.86
N PRO A 13 -20.42 40.09 -20.87
CA PRO A 13 -20.78 39.64 -22.20
C PRO A 13 -21.26 38.19 -22.09
N LEU A 14 -22.57 38.00 -22.32
CA LEU A 14 -23.18 36.69 -22.27
C LEU A 14 -22.68 35.91 -23.50
N HIS A 15 -21.81 34.93 -23.28
CA HIS A 15 -21.41 34.02 -24.35
C HIS A 15 -22.66 33.31 -24.89
N GLU A 16 -22.93 33.48 -26.19
CA GLU A 16 -24.13 32.97 -26.87
C GLU A 16 -24.18 31.43 -26.91
N LYS A 17 -23.04 30.76 -26.72
CA LYS A 17 -22.91 29.30 -26.65
C LYS A 17 -22.14 28.88 -25.40
N ALA A 18 -22.71 27.93 -24.66
CA ALA A 18 -22.01 27.23 -23.59
C ALA A 18 -20.78 26.50 -24.15
N TRP A 19 -19.65 26.57 -23.44
CA TRP A 19 -18.44 25.88 -23.85
C TRP A 19 -18.63 24.36 -23.85
N ASN A 20 -18.06 23.71 -24.86
CA ASN A 20 -17.88 22.26 -24.82
C ASN A 20 -16.79 21.93 -23.78
N GLN A 21 -16.86 20.75 -23.16
CA GLN A 21 -15.91 20.28 -22.15
C GLN A 21 -14.44 20.38 -22.62
N LYS A 22 -14.18 20.10 -23.91
CA LYS A 22 -12.84 20.24 -24.52
C LYS A 22 -12.37 21.70 -24.53
N GLN A 23 -13.22 22.61 -25.00
CA GLN A 23 -12.92 24.06 -25.04
C GLN A 23 -12.69 24.61 -23.63
N PHE A 24 -13.44 24.11 -22.65
CA PHE A 24 -13.24 24.45 -21.25
C PHE A 24 -11.85 24.05 -20.74
N PHE A 25 -11.38 22.84 -21.03
CA PHE A 25 -10.02 22.42 -20.63
C PHE A 25 -8.94 23.22 -21.35
N VAL A 26 -9.08 23.44 -22.67
CA VAL A 26 -8.15 24.28 -23.42
C VAL A 26 -8.06 25.67 -22.81
N ALA A 27 -9.20 26.30 -22.49
CA ALA A 27 -9.24 27.63 -21.89
C ALA A 27 -8.63 27.72 -20.47
N ILE A 28 -8.56 26.61 -19.74
CA ILE A 28 -7.87 26.54 -18.44
C ILE A 28 -6.37 26.33 -18.66
N ILE A 29 -6.00 25.34 -19.48
CA ILE A 29 -4.61 24.95 -19.73
C ILE A 29 -3.86 26.10 -20.41
N SER A 30 -4.47 26.77 -21.40
CA SER A 30 -3.89 27.90 -22.15
C SER A 30 -3.59 29.12 -21.28
N ARG A 31 -4.09 29.18 -20.04
CA ARG A 31 -3.69 30.24 -19.08
C ARG A 31 -2.26 30.03 -18.60
N TYR A 32 -1.81 28.78 -18.49
CA TYR A 32 -0.54 28.40 -17.89
C TYR A 32 0.52 28.01 -18.91
N VAL A 33 0.14 27.35 -20.00
CA VAL A 33 1.05 26.85 -21.05
C VAL A 33 0.54 27.24 -22.44
N ASP A 34 1.39 27.19 -23.46
CA ASP A 34 0.94 27.35 -24.84
C ASP A 34 0.45 26.01 -25.39
N VAL A 35 -0.72 26.00 -26.03
CA VAL A 35 -1.37 24.79 -26.54
C VAL A 35 -1.22 24.78 -28.05
N LEU A 36 -0.41 23.85 -28.57
CA LEU A 36 -0.05 23.79 -29.99
C LEU A 36 -1.08 23.02 -30.81
N ASP A 37 -1.37 21.79 -30.39
CA ASP A 37 -2.22 20.89 -31.16
C ASP A 37 -3.08 19.98 -30.27
N GLU A 38 -4.21 19.55 -30.81
CA GLU A 38 -5.15 18.62 -30.19
C GLU A 38 -4.93 17.21 -30.75
N ILE A 39 -4.33 16.34 -29.94
CA ILE A 39 -4.01 14.96 -30.35
C ILE A 39 -5.28 14.07 -30.34
N GLY A 40 -6.28 14.44 -29.54
CA GLY A 40 -7.53 13.69 -29.40
C GLY A 40 -7.39 12.41 -28.56
N GLY A 41 -8.44 11.58 -28.54
CA GLY A 41 -8.50 10.35 -27.71
C GLY A 41 -9.83 10.18 -26.97
N MET A 42 -9.96 9.10 -26.19
CA MET A 42 -11.11 8.89 -25.29
C MET A 42 -11.19 10.01 -24.24
N TRP A 43 -10.03 10.45 -23.76
CA TRP A 43 -9.90 11.66 -22.97
C TRP A 43 -9.08 12.71 -23.75
N PRO A 44 -9.30 14.02 -23.51
CA PRO A 44 -8.59 15.08 -24.24
C PRO A 44 -7.09 15.05 -23.95
N ALA A 45 -6.29 15.04 -25.02
CA ALA A 45 -4.85 15.16 -24.97
C ALA A 45 -4.39 16.34 -25.84
N PHE A 46 -3.41 17.09 -25.33
CA PHE A 46 -2.92 18.33 -25.92
C PHE A 46 -1.40 18.28 -26.02
N SER A 47 -0.85 18.73 -27.15
CA SER A 47 0.58 19.04 -27.26
C SER A 47 0.80 20.47 -26.77
N VAL A 48 1.74 20.65 -25.85
CA VAL A 48 1.95 21.91 -25.14
C VAL A 48 3.42 22.31 -25.10
N GLN A 49 3.67 23.61 -25.02
CA GLN A 49 4.98 24.20 -24.80
C GLN A 49 4.95 25.23 -23.68
N GLU A 50 6.13 25.52 -23.14
CA GLU A 50 6.32 26.59 -22.16
C GLU A 50 6.05 27.94 -22.84
N LYS A 51 5.36 28.86 -22.15
CA LYS A 51 5.05 30.19 -22.70
C LYS A 51 6.28 31.09 -22.80
N THR A 52 7.28 30.82 -21.99
CA THR A 52 8.52 31.60 -21.87
C THR A 52 9.64 30.61 -21.57
N GLU A 53 10.85 30.84 -22.08
CA GLU A 53 11.99 29.92 -21.89
C GLU A 53 12.41 29.74 -20.42
N ASP A 54 12.00 30.64 -19.52
CA ASP A 54 12.27 30.55 -18.07
C ASP A 54 11.17 29.80 -17.28
N ASP A 55 10.06 29.41 -17.92
CA ASP A 55 8.91 28.79 -17.23
C ASP A 55 9.10 27.26 -17.11
N ASP A 56 9.28 26.75 -15.90
CA ASP A 56 9.33 25.30 -15.65
C ASP A 56 7.95 24.64 -15.87
N ILE A 57 7.84 23.80 -16.91
CA ILE A 57 6.61 23.07 -17.25
C ILE A 57 6.04 22.26 -16.07
N HIS A 58 6.88 21.72 -15.18
CA HIS A 58 6.44 20.94 -14.03
C HIS A 58 5.77 21.84 -12.98
N GLN A 59 6.28 23.05 -12.77
CA GLN A 59 5.65 24.02 -11.88
C GLN A 59 4.31 24.52 -12.43
N GLN A 60 4.21 24.70 -13.75
CA GLN A 60 2.95 25.07 -14.40
C GLN A 60 1.92 23.93 -14.29
N LEU A 61 2.34 22.67 -14.45
CA LEU A 61 1.49 21.49 -14.22
C LEU A 61 0.90 21.46 -12.80
N ASP A 62 1.70 21.76 -11.77
CA ASP A 62 1.22 21.83 -10.38
C ASP A 62 0.19 22.94 -10.17
N LYS A 63 0.30 24.08 -10.88
CA LYS A 63 -0.70 25.15 -10.85
C LYS A 63 -1.99 24.73 -11.56
N ILE A 64 -1.88 24.09 -12.73
CA ILE A 64 -3.01 23.54 -13.50
C ILE A 64 -3.78 22.51 -12.67
N ASN A 65 -3.08 21.54 -12.06
CA ASN A 65 -3.70 20.50 -11.25
C ASN A 65 -4.34 21.04 -9.96
N ARG A 66 -3.79 22.11 -9.36
CA ARG A 66 -4.45 22.83 -8.25
C ARG A 66 -5.78 23.48 -8.66
N HIS A 67 -5.91 23.93 -9.90
CA HIS A 67 -7.16 24.46 -10.43
C HIS A 67 -8.15 23.31 -10.74
N LEU A 68 -7.72 22.32 -11.51
CA LEU A 68 -8.58 21.25 -12.03
C LEU A 68 -9.04 20.27 -10.95
N SER A 69 -8.26 20.06 -9.88
CA SER A 69 -8.66 19.19 -8.77
C SER A 69 -9.95 19.65 -8.07
N ARG A 70 -10.29 20.95 -8.13
CA ARG A 70 -11.56 21.49 -7.60
C ARG A 70 -12.78 21.07 -8.43
N LEU A 71 -12.55 20.61 -9.65
CA LEU A 71 -13.56 20.19 -10.61
C LEU A 71 -13.60 18.66 -10.77
N ASP A 72 -12.87 17.91 -9.93
CA ASP A 72 -12.66 16.47 -10.06
C ASP A 72 -11.92 16.06 -11.34
N TRP A 73 -10.97 16.89 -11.82
CA TRP A 73 -10.11 16.59 -12.97
C TRP A 73 -8.63 16.70 -12.63
N ALA A 74 -7.79 16.00 -13.37
CA ALA A 74 -6.34 16.12 -13.29
C ALA A 74 -5.70 15.99 -14.68
N VAL A 75 -4.46 16.45 -14.79
CA VAL A 75 -3.64 16.44 -15.99
C VAL A 75 -2.34 15.72 -15.68
N GLY A 76 -2.00 14.75 -16.53
CA GLY A 76 -0.71 14.07 -16.54
C GLY A 76 0.17 14.67 -17.63
N LEU A 77 1.45 14.86 -17.31
CA LEU A 77 2.46 15.28 -18.26
C LEU A 77 3.26 14.06 -18.71
N HIS A 78 3.38 13.88 -20.03
CA HIS A 78 4.15 12.82 -20.65
C HIS A 78 5.35 13.44 -21.40
N PRO A 79 6.55 12.85 -21.26
CA PRO A 79 7.72 13.31 -22.00
C PRO A 79 7.52 13.01 -23.49
N ASP A 80 7.43 14.07 -24.29
CA ASP A 80 7.33 14.04 -25.75
C ASP A 80 7.87 15.38 -26.30
N GLU A 81 8.17 15.46 -27.59
CA GLU A 81 8.63 16.68 -28.27
C GLU A 81 7.58 17.13 -29.29
N PRO A 82 6.66 18.08 -28.96
CA PRO A 82 6.52 18.86 -27.72
C PRO A 82 5.82 18.08 -26.59
N TRP A 83 5.89 18.59 -25.35
CA TRP A 83 5.30 17.95 -24.18
C TRP A 83 3.83 17.57 -24.40
N MET A 84 3.42 16.42 -23.90
CA MET A 84 2.02 15.97 -24.03
C MET A 84 1.30 16.03 -22.68
N MET A 85 0.17 16.73 -22.65
CA MET A 85 -0.73 16.81 -21.49
C MET A 85 -1.99 15.98 -21.73
N HIS A 86 -2.24 14.99 -20.89
CA HIS A 86 -3.44 14.15 -20.94
C HIS A 86 -4.38 14.48 -19.78
N VAL A 87 -5.60 14.92 -20.08
CA VAL A 87 -6.63 15.25 -19.09
C VAL A 87 -7.43 14.01 -18.74
N PHE A 88 -7.71 13.74 -17.47
CA PHE A 88 -8.56 12.61 -17.06
C PHE A 88 -9.39 12.94 -15.81
N PRO A 89 -10.56 12.30 -15.64
CA PRO A 89 -11.38 12.53 -14.45
C PRO A 89 -10.70 11.90 -13.25
N LEU A 90 -10.72 12.61 -12.12
CA LEU A 90 -10.35 12.03 -10.85
C LEU A 90 -11.42 11.01 -10.45
N PRO A 91 -11.04 9.81 -10.02
CA PRO A 91 -12.02 8.79 -9.76
C PRO A 91 -12.84 9.08 -8.49
N ILE A 92 -14.15 9.24 -8.67
CA ILE A 92 -15.11 9.49 -7.59
C ILE A 92 -15.76 8.14 -7.20
N ARG A 93 -15.84 7.84 -5.88
CA ARG A 93 -16.51 6.64 -5.31
C ARG A 93 -15.88 5.26 -5.60
N GLN A 94 -14.55 5.16 -5.65
CA GLN A 94 -13.86 3.88 -5.87
C GLN A 94 -13.74 2.98 -4.62
N PHE A 95 -14.11 3.46 -3.43
CA PHE A 95 -13.91 2.71 -2.19
C PHE A 95 -15.02 1.68 -1.98
N PRO A 96 -14.68 0.46 -1.52
CA PRO A 96 -15.69 -0.52 -1.15
C PRO A 96 -16.56 0.00 0.01
N SER A 97 -17.73 -0.59 0.19
CA SER A 97 -18.58 -0.30 1.35
C SER A 97 -17.82 -0.56 2.65
N ARG A 98 -18.19 0.15 3.71
CA ARG A 98 -17.51 0.03 5.02
C ARG A 98 -17.56 -1.38 5.62
N SER A 99 -18.52 -2.21 5.21
CA SER A 99 -18.66 -3.60 5.69
C SER A 99 -17.62 -4.55 5.11
N VAL A 100 -17.20 -4.36 3.85
CA VAL A 100 -16.27 -5.29 3.18
C VAL A 100 -14.94 -5.42 3.93
N PRO A 101 -14.24 -4.34 4.32
CA PRO A 101 -13.03 -4.45 5.12
C PRO A 101 -13.25 -5.19 6.44
N ILE A 102 -14.34 -4.90 7.15
CA ILE A 102 -14.63 -5.51 8.46
C ILE A 102 -14.77 -7.04 8.31
N VAL A 103 -15.52 -7.49 7.30
CA VAL A 103 -15.71 -8.91 7.01
C VAL A 103 -14.39 -9.58 6.63
N MET A 104 -13.57 -8.95 5.78
CA MET A 104 -12.28 -9.49 5.36
C MET A 104 -11.31 -9.63 6.54
N TRP A 105 -11.22 -8.62 7.41
CA TRP A 105 -10.41 -8.67 8.62
C TRP A 105 -10.89 -9.74 9.60
N PHE A 106 -12.19 -9.92 9.75
CA PHE A 106 -12.76 -10.97 10.59
C PHE A 106 -12.42 -12.37 10.07
N PHE A 107 -12.61 -12.64 8.78
CA PHE A 107 -12.25 -13.94 8.21
C PHE A 107 -10.74 -14.17 8.19
N ALA A 108 -9.94 -13.12 7.97
CA ALA A 108 -8.49 -13.19 8.08
C ALA A 108 -8.04 -13.56 9.50
N LEU A 109 -8.73 -13.07 10.53
CA LEU A 109 -8.48 -13.48 11.92
C LEU A 109 -8.77 -14.96 12.13
N LEU A 110 -9.93 -15.44 11.68
CA LEU A 110 -10.29 -16.86 11.82
C LEU A 110 -9.32 -17.78 11.07
N SER A 111 -8.95 -17.42 9.84
CA SER A 111 -8.06 -18.23 9.01
C SER A 111 -6.61 -18.24 9.51
N THR A 112 -6.09 -17.11 9.98
CA THR A 112 -4.75 -17.04 10.61
C THR A 112 -4.71 -17.77 11.94
N LEU A 113 -5.80 -17.75 12.70
CA LEU A 113 -5.91 -18.52 13.95
C LEU A 113 -5.90 -20.02 13.70
N TYR A 114 -6.67 -20.49 12.71
CA TYR A 114 -6.65 -21.89 12.30
C TYR A 114 -5.26 -22.31 11.80
N ALA A 115 -4.60 -21.47 10.99
CA ALA A 115 -3.24 -21.72 10.54
C ALA A 115 -2.27 -21.85 11.73
N ALA A 116 -2.37 -20.96 12.72
CA ALA A 116 -1.55 -21.03 13.93
C ALA A 116 -1.69 -22.39 14.63
N GLU A 117 -2.93 -22.87 14.81
CA GLU A 117 -3.20 -24.15 15.45
C GLU A 117 -2.53 -25.31 14.70
N THR A 118 -2.66 -25.35 13.37
CA THR A 118 -2.06 -26.41 12.55
C THR A 118 -0.53 -26.44 12.60
N TRP A 119 0.11 -25.28 12.76
CA TRP A 119 1.57 -25.19 12.79
C TRP A 119 2.17 -25.48 14.16
N MET A 120 1.45 -25.12 15.22
CA MET A 120 1.91 -25.34 16.59
C MET A 120 1.62 -26.76 17.09
N SER A 121 0.73 -27.52 16.45
CA SER A 121 0.27 -28.82 16.97
C SER A 121 1.38 -29.85 17.19
N SER A 122 2.54 -29.72 16.52
CA SER A 122 3.66 -30.67 16.58
C SER A 122 4.86 -30.19 17.41
N GLY A 123 4.88 -28.92 17.85
CA GLY A 123 6.05 -28.29 18.47
C GLY A 123 5.74 -27.41 19.69
N ARG A 124 4.52 -27.52 20.23
CA ARG A 124 4.05 -26.75 21.38
C ARG A 124 4.36 -27.49 22.70
N PRO A 125 4.86 -26.80 23.74
CA PRO A 125 4.98 -27.37 25.09
C PRO A 125 3.61 -27.81 25.64
N ASP A 126 3.59 -28.81 26.53
CA ASP A 126 2.34 -29.30 27.15
C ASP A 126 1.57 -28.21 27.91
N ASP A 127 2.28 -27.34 28.61
CA ASP A 127 1.70 -26.19 29.34
C ASP A 127 1.36 -25.00 28.43
N GLY A 128 1.76 -25.05 27.16
CA GLY A 128 1.66 -23.95 26.20
C GLY A 128 2.75 -22.88 26.35
N TRP A 129 2.68 -21.87 25.48
CA TRP A 129 3.63 -20.75 25.48
C TRP A 129 3.15 -19.58 26.35
N PHE A 130 1.86 -19.27 26.26
CA PHE A 130 1.20 -18.22 27.02
C PHE A 130 0.07 -18.78 27.88
N HIS A 131 -0.62 -19.81 27.38
CA HIS A 131 -1.75 -20.46 28.02
C HIS A 131 -1.82 -21.93 27.62
N SER A 132 -2.40 -22.78 28.46
CA SER A 132 -2.65 -24.20 28.15
C SER A 132 -3.59 -24.46 26.97
N ASN A 133 -4.26 -23.45 26.43
CA ASN A 133 -5.17 -23.58 25.29
C ASN A 133 -4.46 -23.16 24.01
N ILE A 134 -4.35 -24.08 23.04
CA ILE A 134 -3.69 -23.86 21.75
C ILE A 134 -4.25 -22.67 20.97
N VAL A 135 -5.56 -22.43 21.08
CA VAL A 135 -6.22 -21.31 20.39
C VAL A 135 -5.76 -19.97 20.97
N VAL A 136 -5.60 -19.88 22.30
CA VAL A 136 -5.13 -18.66 22.97
C VAL A 136 -3.67 -18.40 22.63
N ASP A 137 -2.84 -19.46 22.66
CA ASP A 137 -1.44 -19.37 22.24
C ASP A 137 -1.29 -18.91 20.79
N GLY A 138 -2.12 -19.46 19.89
CA GLY A 138 -2.10 -19.10 18.47
C GLY A 138 -2.59 -17.69 18.22
N PHE A 139 -3.60 -17.25 18.97
CA PHE A 139 -4.06 -15.88 18.91
C PHE A 139 -2.97 -14.90 19.34
N LEU A 140 -2.40 -15.07 20.54
CA LEU A 140 -1.41 -14.15 21.12
C LEU A 140 -0.05 -14.20 20.42
N GLY A 141 0.38 -15.40 20.04
CA GLY A 141 1.70 -15.65 19.50
C GLY A 141 1.81 -15.56 17.99
N TYR A 142 0.69 -15.69 17.25
CA TYR A 142 0.69 -15.69 15.78
C TYR A 142 -0.31 -14.72 15.17
N ALA A 143 -1.61 -14.93 15.34
CA ALA A 143 -2.63 -14.19 14.60
C ALA A 143 -2.64 -12.69 14.94
N LEU A 144 -2.58 -12.35 16.24
CA LEU A 144 -2.54 -10.97 16.70
C LEU A 144 -1.25 -10.24 16.26
N PRO A 145 -0.03 -10.81 16.40
CA PRO A 145 1.18 -10.20 15.85
C PRO A 145 1.12 -9.97 14.33
N VAL A 146 0.70 -10.96 13.53
CA VAL A 146 0.64 -10.83 12.07
C VAL A 146 -0.35 -9.75 11.65
N LEU A 147 -1.60 -9.83 12.13
CA LEU A 147 -2.66 -8.89 11.77
C LEU A 147 -2.40 -7.50 12.35
N GLY A 148 -1.81 -7.41 13.55
CA GLY A 148 -1.40 -6.16 14.17
C GLY A 148 -0.38 -5.41 13.32
N VAL A 149 0.66 -6.10 12.80
CA VAL A 149 1.65 -5.47 11.92
C VAL A 149 1.03 -5.03 10.60
N ILE A 150 0.15 -5.85 9.99
CA ILE A 150 -0.57 -5.46 8.77
C ILE A 150 -1.44 -4.21 9.02
N LEU A 151 -2.06 -4.11 10.20
CA LEU A 151 -2.89 -2.97 10.57
C LEU A 151 -2.03 -1.72 10.70
N VAL A 152 -0.90 -1.80 11.42
CA VAL A 152 0.08 -0.71 11.54
C VAL A 152 0.59 -0.28 10.16
N ALA A 153 1.00 -1.23 9.33
CA ALA A 153 1.44 -0.96 7.96
C ALA A 153 0.35 -0.25 7.15
N SER A 154 -0.92 -0.63 7.34
CA SER A 154 -2.04 0.03 6.70
C SER A 154 -2.20 1.49 7.11
N PHE A 155 -2.03 1.81 8.40
CA PHE A 155 -2.10 3.19 8.87
C PHE A 155 -0.91 4.01 8.38
N VAL A 156 0.30 3.47 8.42
CA VAL A 156 1.50 4.16 7.93
C VAL A 156 1.42 4.44 6.43
N HIS A 157 1.02 3.45 5.63
CA HIS A 157 0.78 3.61 4.20
C HIS A 157 -0.21 4.74 3.89
N LYS A 158 -1.32 4.77 4.64
CA LYS A 158 -2.34 5.82 4.51
C LYS A 158 -1.82 7.20 4.91
N SER A 159 -1.04 7.28 5.99
CA SER A 159 -0.41 8.52 6.44
C SER A 159 0.56 9.06 5.39
N ILE A 160 1.45 8.21 4.85
CA ILE A 160 2.40 8.60 3.79
C ILE A 160 1.67 9.07 2.54
N ALA A 161 0.65 8.34 2.08
CA ALA A 161 -0.14 8.78 0.92
C ALA A 161 -0.86 10.11 1.18
N SER A 162 -1.42 10.30 2.38
CA SER A 162 -2.13 11.53 2.75
C SER A 162 -1.23 12.76 2.81
N TYR A 163 0.05 12.57 3.16
CA TYR A 163 1.07 13.63 3.13
C TYR A 163 1.23 14.21 1.71
N TYR A 164 1.10 13.37 0.68
CA TYR A 164 1.11 13.79 -0.73
C TYR A 164 -0.27 14.19 -1.28
N GLY A 165 -1.28 14.34 -0.42
CA GLY A 165 -2.66 14.66 -0.84
C GLY A 165 -3.40 13.50 -1.48
N ILE A 166 -2.91 12.27 -1.33
CA ILE A 166 -3.43 11.08 -1.99
C ILE A 166 -4.27 10.26 -1.00
N ARG A 167 -5.53 10.04 -1.32
CA ARG A 167 -6.44 9.25 -0.49
C ARG A 167 -6.35 7.76 -0.81
N VAL A 168 -5.73 6.96 0.04
CA VAL A 168 -5.67 5.49 -0.13
C VAL A 168 -6.56 4.76 0.88
N PRO A 169 -7.07 3.56 0.54
CA PRO A 169 -7.83 2.74 1.47
C PRO A 169 -6.92 2.14 2.54
N HIS A 170 -7.54 1.56 3.58
CA HIS A 170 -6.81 0.62 4.42
C HIS A 170 -6.51 -0.67 3.66
N LEU A 171 -5.44 -1.35 4.06
CA LEU A 171 -5.08 -2.65 3.50
C LEU A 171 -6.12 -3.69 3.87
N LEU A 172 -6.30 -4.64 2.97
CA LEU A 172 -7.25 -5.74 3.09
C LEU A 172 -6.47 -7.05 3.13
N PRO A 173 -6.43 -7.74 4.28
CA PRO A 173 -5.93 -9.10 4.34
C PRO A 173 -6.93 -10.01 3.64
N ILE A 174 -6.48 -10.69 2.59
CA ILE A 174 -7.26 -11.72 1.91
C ILE A 174 -7.04 -13.01 2.68
N PHE A 175 -8.09 -13.54 3.29
CA PHE A 175 -8.04 -14.81 4.00
C PHE A 175 -7.78 -15.96 3.02
N ALA A 176 -7.07 -16.98 3.48
CA ALA A 176 -6.96 -18.26 2.78
C ALA A 176 -7.99 -19.23 3.34
N PHE A 177 -8.58 -20.05 2.48
CA PHE A 177 -9.31 -21.22 2.96
C PHE A 177 -8.30 -22.18 3.60
N PRO A 178 -8.64 -22.81 4.74
CA PRO A 178 -7.74 -23.72 5.43
C PRO A 178 -7.36 -24.87 4.51
N ALA A 179 -6.09 -24.92 4.11
CA ALA A 179 -5.53 -25.95 3.25
C ALA A 179 -4.16 -26.35 3.78
N THR A 180 -3.88 -27.66 3.80
CA THR A 180 -2.65 -28.22 4.38
C THR A 180 -1.37 -27.73 3.69
N TRP A 181 -1.46 -27.29 2.44
CA TRP A 181 -0.34 -26.76 1.66
C TRP A 181 -0.12 -25.26 1.80
N TRP A 182 -1.05 -24.53 2.42
CA TRP A 182 -0.98 -23.07 2.55
C TRP A 182 -0.93 -22.63 4.01
N PRO A 183 0.26 -22.30 4.53
CA PRO A 183 0.49 -22.32 5.97
C PRO A 183 0.16 -21.03 6.71
N PHE A 184 -0.20 -19.97 6.00
CA PHE A 184 -0.19 -18.62 6.57
C PHE A 184 -1.56 -18.10 6.98
N GLY A 185 -2.64 -18.80 6.61
CA GLY A 185 -4.01 -18.31 6.80
C GLY A 185 -4.39 -17.07 5.97
N LEU A 186 -3.46 -16.49 5.20
CA LEU A 186 -3.68 -15.32 4.34
C LEU A 186 -3.23 -15.64 2.91
N LEU A 187 -3.96 -15.25 1.87
CA LEU A 187 -3.48 -15.34 0.48
C LEU A 187 -2.64 -14.12 0.09
N GLY A 188 -2.88 -12.99 0.72
CA GLY A 188 -2.14 -11.76 0.44
C GLY A 188 -2.72 -10.55 1.14
N VAL A 189 -2.00 -9.43 1.04
CA VAL A 189 -2.43 -8.14 1.56
C VAL A 189 -2.59 -7.19 0.38
N VAL A 190 -3.83 -6.75 0.13
CA VAL A 190 -4.18 -5.97 -1.05
C VAL A 190 -4.72 -4.59 -0.68
N SER A 191 -4.75 -3.70 -1.67
CA SER A 191 -5.40 -2.39 -1.59
C SER A 191 -6.50 -2.32 -2.65
N ILE A 192 -7.71 -1.93 -2.22
CA ILE A 192 -8.89 -1.76 -3.10
C ILE A 192 -9.52 -0.39 -2.82
N PRO A 193 -9.63 0.50 -3.82
CA PRO A 193 -9.38 0.27 -5.25
C PRO A 193 -7.89 0.10 -5.56
N ARG A 194 -7.63 -0.48 -6.74
CA ARG A 194 -6.27 -0.75 -7.21
C ARG A 194 -5.43 0.53 -7.23
N MET A 195 -4.17 0.40 -6.85
CA MET A 195 -3.26 1.55 -6.81
C MET A 195 -2.91 2.03 -8.21
N ASP A 196 -2.91 1.12 -9.20
CA ASP A 196 -2.67 1.35 -10.64
C ASP A 196 -3.53 2.48 -11.24
N ALA A 197 -4.79 2.58 -10.85
CA ALA A 197 -5.76 3.51 -11.39
C ALA A 197 -5.74 4.90 -10.72
N ARG A 198 -4.85 5.12 -9.74
CA ARG A 198 -4.79 6.36 -8.98
C ARG A 198 -3.77 7.33 -9.58
N PHE A 199 -4.12 8.62 -9.57
CA PHE A 199 -3.19 9.69 -9.90
C PHE A 199 -2.17 9.90 -8.78
N TRP A 200 -0.90 9.97 -9.16
CA TRP A 200 0.23 10.25 -8.27
C TRP A 200 0.90 11.53 -8.73
N PRO A 201 1.12 12.51 -7.84
CA PRO A 201 1.65 13.82 -8.21
C PRO A 201 3.10 13.71 -8.68
N ASN A 202 3.89 12.79 -8.12
CA ASN A 202 5.28 12.57 -8.53
C ASN A 202 5.72 11.12 -8.23
N ARG A 203 6.88 10.75 -8.81
CA ARG A 203 7.47 9.41 -8.64
C ARG A 203 7.86 9.10 -7.20
N ALA A 204 8.24 10.12 -6.42
CA ALA A 204 8.60 9.97 -5.01
C ALA A 204 7.40 9.56 -4.16
N ALA A 205 6.25 10.21 -4.34
CA ALA A 205 5.00 9.88 -3.65
C ALA A 205 4.61 8.42 -3.92
N LEU A 206 4.77 8.00 -5.17
CA LEU A 206 4.52 6.61 -5.54
C LEU A 206 5.51 5.65 -4.86
N GLY A 207 6.82 5.91 -4.99
CA GLY A 207 7.86 5.03 -4.43
C GLY A 207 7.74 4.88 -2.91
N TRP A 208 7.59 5.98 -2.18
CA TRP A 208 7.44 5.95 -0.72
C TRP A 208 6.16 5.23 -0.28
N SER A 209 5.04 5.47 -0.96
CA SER A 209 3.81 4.78 -0.65
C SER A 209 3.90 3.29 -0.96
N ALA A 210 4.57 2.90 -2.04
CA ALA A 210 4.72 1.51 -2.46
C ALA A 210 5.66 0.72 -1.55
N ILE A 211 6.79 1.30 -1.15
CA ILE A 211 7.79 0.62 -0.30
C ILE A 211 7.37 0.55 1.17
N SER A 212 6.51 1.46 1.64
CA SER A 212 6.15 1.55 3.07
C SER A 212 5.63 0.24 3.67
N VAL A 213 4.71 -0.43 2.98
CA VAL A 213 4.09 -1.68 3.45
C VAL A 213 5.09 -2.85 3.49
N PRO A 214 5.77 -3.22 2.38
CA PRO A 214 6.76 -4.28 2.39
C PRO A 214 7.87 -4.02 3.41
N LEU A 215 8.33 -2.77 3.52
CA LEU A 215 9.38 -2.42 4.46
C LEU A 215 8.97 -2.68 5.91
N ILE A 216 7.77 -2.26 6.33
CA ILE A 216 7.27 -2.50 7.70
C ILE A 216 7.11 -4.00 7.96
N MET A 217 6.56 -4.74 7.00
CA MET A 217 6.34 -6.18 7.14
C MET A 217 7.66 -6.96 7.22
N ILE A 218 8.62 -6.67 6.34
CA ILE A 218 9.93 -7.33 6.34
C ILE A 218 10.70 -6.96 7.60
N SER A 219 10.82 -5.68 7.94
CA SER A 219 11.59 -5.24 9.11
C SER A 219 11.02 -5.76 10.43
N THR A 220 9.71 -5.64 10.64
CA THR A 220 9.05 -6.14 11.86
C THR A 220 9.05 -7.66 11.89
N GLY A 221 8.83 -8.31 10.74
CA GLY A 221 8.88 -9.77 10.63
C GLY A 221 10.26 -10.33 10.99
N MET A 222 11.33 -9.69 10.52
CA MET A 222 12.71 -10.04 10.89
C MET A 222 12.95 -9.93 12.40
N ILE A 223 12.46 -8.86 13.03
CA ILE A 223 12.54 -8.70 14.50
C ILE A 223 11.80 -9.84 15.20
N PHE A 224 10.60 -10.18 14.75
CA PHE A 224 9.80 -11.27 15.31
C PHE A 224 10.46 -12.64 15.13
N VAL A 225 11.12 -12.91 14.00
CA VAL A 225 11.88 -14.16 13.80
C VAL A 225 13.00 -14.26 14.82
N LEU A 226 13.85 -13.24 14.92
CA LEU A 226 15.01 -13.28 15.81
C LEU A 226 14.60 -13.34 17.29
N TRP A 227 13.57 -12.58 17.66
CA TRP A 227 13.06 -12.59 19.03
C TRP A 227 12.36 -13.92 19.34
N GLY A 228 11.56 -14.45 18.42
CA GLY A 228 10.92 -15.75 18.60
C GLY A 228 11.94 -16.87 18.79
N ILE A 229 13.01 -16.92 18.01
CA ILE A 229 14.11 -17.90 18.19
C ILE A 229 14.78 -17.72 19.55
N HIS A 230 14.96 -16.47 20.01
CA HIS A 230 15.53 -16.21 21.33
C HIS A 230 14.62 -16.70 22.47
N LEU A 231 13.29 -16.64 22.29
CA LEU A 231 12.29 -17.15 23.24
C LEU A 231 12.10 -18.67 23.14
N SER A 232 12.55 -19.30 22.06
CA SER A 232 12.48 -20.74 21.89
C SER A 232 13.32 -21.47 22.96
N PRO A 233 12.82 -22.58 23.52
CA PRO A 233 13.49 -23.32 24.57
C PRO A 233 14.74 -24.02 24.04
N SER A 234 15.73 -24.12 24.91
CA SER A 234 17.06 -24.67 24.60
C SER A 234 17.15 -26.19 24.79
N SER A 235 16.10 -26.84 25.28
CA SER A 235 15.98 -28.29 25.40
C SER A 235 14.53 -28.72 25.56
N MET A 236 14.06 -29.66 24.73
CA MET A 236 12.80 -30.38 24.90
C MET A 236 13.01 -31.87 24.58
N GLU A 237 12.23 -32.73 25.23
CA GLU A 237 12.21 -34.16 24.91
C GLU A 237 11.56 -34.36 23.53
N LEU A 238 12.26 -35.05 22.63
CA LEU A 238 11.72 -35.36 21.30
C LEU A 238 10.70 -36.49 21.43
N VAL A 239 9.42 -36.14 21.54
CA VAL A 239 8.31 -37.12 21.52
C VAL A 239 8.00 -37.60 20.10
N SER A 240 8.31 -36.78 19.08
CA SER A 240 8.18 -37.11 17.66
C SER A 240 9.19 -36.33 16.80
N SER A 241 9.35 -36.68 15.52
CA SER A 241 10.20 -35.92 14.58
C SER A 241 9.63 -34.50 14.42
N PRO A 242 10.33 -33.46 14.90
CA PRO A 242 9.80 -32.10 14.91
C PRO A 242 9.91 -31.48 13.52
N LEU A 243 8.91 -30.67 13.15
CA LEU A 243 8.91 -29.94 11.89
C LEU A 243 9.94 -28.80 11.96
N ARG A 244 11.11 -28.98 11.35
CA ARG A 244 12.11 -27.92 11.26
C ARG A 244 11.64 -26.83 10.30
N ILE A 245 11.67 -25.58 10.74
CA ILE A 245 11.41 -24.42 9.89
C ILE A 245 12.69 -24.01 9.16
N GLU A 246 12.54 -23.74 7.86
CA GLU A 246 13.54 -23.00 7.11
C GLU A 246 13.31 -21.49 7.27
N LEU A 247 14.33 -20.80 7.77
CA LEU A 247 14.26 -19.36 8.01
C LEU A 247 14.55 -18.57 6.73
N PRO A 248 13.99 -17.35 6.58
CA PRO A 248 14.40 -16.44 5.53
C PRO A 248 15.91 -16.19 5.56
N LEU A 249 16.55 -16.08 4.39
CA LEU A 249 18.01 -15.97 4.25
C LEU A 249 18.64 -14.92 5.17
N PHE A 250 18.06 -13.71 5.20
CA PHE A 250 18.55 -12.66 6.08
C PHE A 250 18.39 -13.00 7.55
N ALA A 251 17.27 -13.63 7.94
CA ALA A 251 17.05 -14.01 9.34
C ALA A 251 18.05 -15.08 9.77
N GLN A 252 18.38 -16.01 8.88
CA GLN A 252 19.41 -17.00 9.12
C GLN A 252 20.79 -16.35 9.31
N TYR A 253 21.18 -15.44 8.41
CA TYR A 253 22.46 -14.75 8.47
C TYR A 253 22.62 -13.92 9.76
N PHE A 254 21.65 -13.05 10.06
CA PHE A 254 21.69 -12.25 11.28
C PHE A 254 21.56 -13.10 12.53
N GLY A 255 20.72 -14.13 12.52
CA GLY A 255 20.55 -15.05 13.64
C GLY A 255 21.83 -15.81 13.98
N LEU A 256 22.58 -16.28 12.97
CA LEU A 256 23.88 -16.92 13.18
C LEU A 256 24.89 -15.97 13.84
N GLY A 257 24.91 -14.70 13.43
CA GLY A 257 25.81 -13.69 14.00
C GLY A 257 25.43 -13.25 15.41
N LEU A 258 24.12 -13.16 15.72
CA LEU A 258 23.62 -12.60 16.98
C LEU A 258 23.35 -13.66 18.07
N LEU A 259 22.80 -14.82 17.70
CA LEU A 259 22.36 -15.86 18.62
C LEU A 259 23.28 -17.10 18.62
N GLY A 260 24.07 -17.27 17.56
CA GLY A 260 24.96 -18.41 17.39
C GLY A 260 24.27 -19.66 16.83
N GLU A 261 25.07 -20.58 16.29
CA GLU A 261 24.61 -21.77 15.56
C GLU A 261 23.71 -22.69 16.40
N ARG A 262 24.08 -22.94 17.67
CA ARG A 262 23.32 -23.84 18.55
C ARG A 262 21.92 -23.33 18.83
N ALA A 263 21.76 -22.04 19.13
CA ALA A 263 20.45 -21.44 19.39
C ALA A 263 19.58 -21.47 18.13
N MET A 264 20.17 -21.19 16.96
CA MET A 264 19.49 -21.27 15.67
C MET A 264 19.03 -22.68 15.32
N LEU A 265 19.87 -23.70 15.56
CA LEU A 265 19.51 -25.10 15.30
C LEU A 265 18.38 -25.59 16.20
N LEU A 266 18.37 -25.20 17.48
CA LEU A 266 17.33 -25.62 18.43
C LEU A 266 16.05 -24.81 18.25
N GLY A 267 16.16 -23.50 18.07
CA GLY A 267 15.03 -22.58 17.92
C GLY A 267 14.30 -22.69 16.59
N THR A 268 14.86 -23.41 15.60
CA THR A 268 14.15 -23.80 14.35
C THR A 268 13.40 -25.12 14.46
N VAL A 269 13.63 -25.87 15.55
CA VAL A 269 13.01 -27.17 15.81
C VAL A 269 11.84 -27.03 16.78
N PHE A 270 12.02 -26.30 17.88
CA PHE A 270 10.97 -25.98 18.83
C PHE A 270 10.69 -24.48 18.79
N VAL A 271 9.79 -24.10 17.89
CA VAL A 271 9.70 -22.72 17.45
C VAL A 271 8.62 -21.99 18.23
N HIS A 272 8.99 -20.88 18.88
CA HIS A 272 8.02 -19.96 19.47
C HIS A 272 7.07 -19.41 18.38
N PRO A 273 5.75 -19.30 18.63
CA PRO A 273 4.75 -18.85 17.64
C PRO A 273 5.10 -17.53 16.93
N LEU A 274 5.78 -16.64 17.64
CA LEU A 274 6.25 -15.35 17.13
C LEU A 274 7.22 -15.50 15.94
N THR A 275 8.02 -16.56 15.90
CA THR A 275 8.91 -16.84 14.75
C THR A 275 8.09 -17.18 13.51
N TYR A 276 7.03 -17.98 13.63
CA TYR A 276 6.11 -18.25 12.52
C TYR A 276 5.43 -16.97 12.03
N ALA A 277 5.01 -16.11 12.96
CA ALA A 277 4.46 -14.79 12.62
C ALA A 277 5.47 -13.94 11.84
N GLY A 278 6.72 -13.93 12.29
CA GLY A 278 7.81 -13.23 11.63
C GLY A 278 8.07 -13.75 10.21
N CYS A 279 8.18 -15.06 10.03
CA CYS A 279 8.34 -15.68 8.71
C CYS A 279 7.17 -15.34 7.78
N THR A 280 5.95 -15.36 8.30
CA THR A 280 4.73 -14.98 7.57
C THR A 280 4.80 -13.52 7.07
N LEU A 281 5.19 -12.60 7.94
CA LEU A 281 5.33 -11.18 7.60
C LEU A 281 6.44 -10.93 6.58
N VAL A 282 7.59 -11.59 6.73
CA VAL A 282 8.68 -11.49 5.76
C VAL A 282 8.23 -12.02 4.40
N PHE A 283 7.55 -13.18 4.36
CA PHE A 283 7.01 -13.75 3.13
C PHE A 283 6.04 -12.79 2.43
N PHE A 284 5.02 -12.29 3.13
CA PHE A 284 4.07 -11.35 2.51
C PHE A 284 4.67 -9.99 2.18
N GLY A 285 5.68 -9.56 2.92
CA GLY A 285 6.46 -8.37 2.57
C GLY A 285 7.11 -8.54 1.20
N TRP A 286 7.80 -9.65 0.94
CA TRP A 286 8.36 -9.95 -0.38
C TRP A 286 7.29 -10.14 -1.46
N VAL A 287 6.22 -10.89 -1.18
CA VAL A 287 5.10 -11.08 -2.12
C VAL A 287 4.48 -9.75 -2.51
N SER A 288 4.39 -8.79 -1.59
CA SER A 288 3.82 -7.47 -1.87
C SER A 288 4.64 -6.62 -2.85
N LEU A 289 5.91 -6.97 -3.09
CA LEU A 289 6.79 -6.32 -4.07
C LEU A 289 6.61 -6.87 -5.49
N ILE A 290 5.88 -7.98 -5.67
CA ILE A 290 5.58 -8.53 -6.99
C ILE A 290 4.70 -7.52 -7.75
N PRO A 291 4.92 -7.29 -9.06
CA PRO A 291 4.19 -6.30 -9.87
C PRO A 291 2.75 -6.73 -10.18
N ILE A 292 1.94 -6.94 -9.13
CA ILE A 292 0.51 -7.21 -9.19
C ILE A 292 -0.23 -5.91 -8.83
N PRO A 293 -1.15 -5.41 -9.67
CA PRO A 293 -1.75 -4.07 -9.52
C PRO A 293 -2.45 -3.76 -8.17
N THR A 294 -2.91 -4.81 -7.47
CA THR A 294 -3.57 -4.69 -6.17
C THR A 294 -2.62 -4.73 -4.98
N PHE A 295 -1.37 -5.18 -5.19
CA PHE A 295 -0.38 -5.26 -4.14
C PHE A 295 0.21 -3.88 -3.85
N PRO A 296 0.40 -3.53 -2.57
CA PRO A 296 0.84 -2.20 -2.20
C PRO A 296 2.22 -1.86 -2.76
N GLY A 297 3.14 -2.83 -2.84
CA GLY A 297 4.48 -2.65 -3.38
C GLY A 297 4.64 -2.95 -4.87
N GLY A 298 3.58 -3.33 -5.59
CA GLY A 298 3.65 -3.79 -6.98
C GLY A 298 3.96 -2.71 -8.03
N ARG A 299 4.50 -1.57 -7.59
CA ARG A 299 4.82 -0.39 -8.41
C ARG A 299 6.23 0.16 -8.17
N LEU A 300 7.05 -0.58 -7.41
CA LEU A 300 8.51 -0.37 -7.40
C LEU A 300 9.11 -1.00 -8.67
#